data_AF-A0A1S9T6Z0-F1
#
_entry.id   AF-A0A1S9T6Z0-F1
#
_cell.length_a   1.000
_cell.length_b   1.000
_cell.length_c   1.000
_cell.angle_alpha   90.00
_cell.angle_beta   90.00
_cell.angle_gamma   90.00
#
_symmetry.space_group_name_H-M   'P 1'
#
loop_
_entity.id
_entity.type
_entity.pdbx_description
1 polymer ?
#
loop_
_entity_poly.entity_id
_entity_poly.type
_entity_poly.pdbx_seq_one_letter_code
_entity_poly.pdbx_strand_id
1 'polypeptide(L)' 'MQLKEIDSKSLSDVGIRSTNGDIKETMYECPCGKGKVYEERDYIVGYKNRQINCYCEECDKKYTFKRNGIAELK' A
#
# COMPACT_ATOMS: atom_id res chain seq x y z
N MET A 1 13.41 5.89 4.04
CA MET A 1 13.94 4.60 3.54
C MET A 1 13.01 4.10 2.46
N GLN A 2 13.56 3.65 1.32
CA GLN A 2 12.76 3.07 0.24
C GLN A 2 12.65 1.55 0.43
N LEU A 3 11.42 1.03 0.50
CA LEU A 3 11.17 -0.41 0.57
C LEU A 3 11.30 -1.05 -0.82
N LYS A 4 11.67 -2.33 -0.82
CA LYS A 4 11.70 -3.14 -2.03
C LYS A 4 10.28 -3.59 -2.36
N GLU A 5 9.79 -3.25 -3.55
CA GLU A 5 8.56 -3.82 -4.09
C GLU A 5 8.78 -5.30 -4.38
N ILE A 6 7.93 -6.15 -3.83
CA ILE A 6 7.94 -7.60 -4.05
C ILE A 6 6.95 -7.95 -5.15
N ASP A 7 5.76 -7.33 -5.12
CA ASP A 7 4.67 -7.62 -6.04
C ASP A 7 3.81 -6.36 -6.22
N SER A 8 3.24 -6.20 -7.41
CA SER A 8 2.25 -5.15 -7.66
C SER A 8 1.16 -5.67 -8.58
N LYS A 9 -0.08 -5.37 -8.20
CA LYS A 9 -1.29 -5.73 -8.93
C LYS A 9 -2.16 -4.51 -9.12
N SER A 10 -2.78 -4.42 -10.29
CA SER A 10 -3.79 -3.41 -10.60
C SER A 10 -5.05 -4.11 -11.05
N LEU A 11 -6.15 -3.86 -10.37
CA LEU A 11 -7.49 -4.19 -10.83
C LEU A 11 -8.10 -2.94 -11.48
N SER A 12 -8.33 -3.01 -12.77
CA SER A 12 -9.04 -1.98 -13.53
C SER A 12 -10.52 -2.34 -13.69
N ASP A 13 -11.35 -1.34 -13.99
CA ASP A 13 -12.81 -1.50 -14.17
C ASP A 13 -13.54 -1.94 -12.88
N VAL A 14 -13.08 -1.46 -11.74
CA VAL A 14 -13.70 -1.73 -10.44
C VAL A 14 -14.74 -0.66 -10.13
N GLY A 15 -15.99 -1.08 -9.93
CA GLY A 15 -17.11 -0.21 -9.57
C GLY A 15 -18.34 -0.43 -10.45
N ILE A 16 -19.42 0.31 -10.18
CA ILE A 16 -20.67 0.20 -10.95
C ILE A 16 -21.02 1.59 -11.51
N ARG A 17 -21.22 1.67 -12.82
CA ARG A 17 -21.65 2.88 -13.54
C ARG A 17 -20.68 4.06 -13.31
N SER A 18 -21.09 5.06 -12.54
CA SER A 18 -20.35 6.31 -12.37
C SER A 18 -19.24 6.25 -11.31
N THR A 19 -19.13 5.14 -10.58
CA THR A 19 -18.05 4.90 -9.61
C THR A 19 -16.99 3.97 -10.18
N ASN A 20 -16.79 3.97 -11.50
CA ASN A 20 -15.77 3.13 -12.12
C ASN A 20 -14.37 3.70 -11.81
N GLY A 21 -13.40 2.83 -11.64
CA GLY A 21 -12.01 3.21 -11.47
C GLY A 21 -11.10 2.02 -11.25
N ASP A 22 -9.94 2.30 -10.70
CA ASP A 22 -8.87 1.31 -10.57
C ASP A 22 -8.48 1.14 -9.10
N ILE A 23 -8.18 -0.09 -8.71
CA ILE A 23 -7.55 -0.39 -7.43
C ILE A 23 -6.14 -0.88 -7.71
N LYS A 24 -5.15 -0.23 -7.11
CA LYS A 24 -3.75 -0.66 -7.18
C LYS A 24 -3.32 -1.19 -5.82
N GLU A 25 -2.94 -2.45 -5.79
CA GLU A 25 -2.37 -3.14 -4.64
C GLU A 25 -0.87 -3.30 -4.88
N THR A 26 -0.04 -2.91 -3.93
CA THR A 26 1.41 -3.02 -4.02
C THR A 26 1.96 -3.60 -2.73
N MET A 27 2.75 -4.67 -2.86
CA MET A 27 3.38 -5.37 -1.75
C MET A 27 4.85 -4.98 -1.68
N TYR A 28 5.29 -4.59 -0.49
CA TYR A 28 6.67 -4.27 -0.17
C TYR A 28 7.23 -5.21 0.90
N GLU A 29 8.54 -5.41 0.88
CA GLU A 29 9.28 -6.09 1.93
C GLU A 29 9.43 -5.20 3.16
N CYS A 30 9.24 -5.71 4.39
CA CYS A 30 9.50 -4.90 5.59
C CYS A 30 11.00 -4.55 5.66
N PRO A 31 11.36 -3.39 6.24
CA PRO A 31 12.75 -3.04 6.53
C PRO A 31 13.57 -4.15 7.18
N CYS A 32 12.91 -4.92 8.05
CA CYS A 32 13.55 -5.95 8.86
C CYS A 32 13.60 -7.33 8.17
N GLY A 33 13.01 -7.50 6.98
CA GLY A 33 12.92 -8.78 6.25
C GLY A 33 11.98 -9.82 6.88
N LYS A 34 11.47 -9.59 8.10
CA LYS A 34 10.59 -10.54 8.82
C LYS A 34 9.10 -10.43 8.47
N GLY A 35 8.71 -9.45 7.66
CA GLY A 35 7.31 -9.15 7.37
C GLY A 35 7.11 -8.48 6.03
N LYS A 36 5.87 -8.08 5.76
CA LYS A 36 5.47 -7.45 4.50
C LYS A 36 4.59 -6.23 4.76
N VAL A 37 4.67 -5.26 3.87
CA VAL A 37 3.88 -4.03 3.90
C VAL A 37 3.02 -4.00 2.66
N TYR A 38 1.73 -3.76 2.82
CA TYR A 38 0.77 -3.72 1.73
C TYR A 38 0.25 -2.30 1.60
N GLU A 39 0.32 -1.75 0.40
CA GLU A 39 -0.26 -0.47 0.02
C GLU A 39 -1.39 -0.72 -0.96
N GLU A 40 -2.61 -0.35 -0.57
CA GLU A 40 -3.79 -0.35 -1.43
C GLU A 40 -4.18 1.09 -1.75
N ARG A 41 -4.46 1.35 -3.03
CA ARG A 41 -4.79 2.66 -3.54
C ARG A 41 -6.00 2.57 -4.47
N ASP A 42 -7.07 3.20 -4.03
CA ASP A 42 -8.28 3.36 -4.82
C ASP A 42 -8.20 4.64 -5.66
N TYR A 43 -8.40 4.47 -6.96
CA TYR A 43 -8.51 5.52 -7.96
C TYR A 43 -9.96 5.65 -8.47
N ILE A 44 -10.91 5.17 -7.67
CA ILE A 44 -12.34 5.21 -7.97
C ILE A 44 -12.82 6.66 -7.94
N VAL A 45 -13.57 7.06 -8.98
CA VAL A 45 -14.12 8.41 -9.08
C VAL A 45 -15.04 8.69 -7.88
N GLY A 46 -14.72 9.74 -7.11
CA GLY A 46 -15.45 10.10 -5.89
C GLY A 46 -15.04 9.34 -4.63
N TYR A 47 -14.15 8.36 -4.73
CA TYR A 47 -13.65 7.58 -3.60
C TYR A 47 -12.12 7.56 -3.59
N LYS A 48 -11.52 8.43 -2.76
CA LYS A 48 -10.07 8.54 -2.61
C LYS A 48 -9.65 7.86 -1.31
N ASN A 49 -9.49 6.55 -1.37
CA ASN A 49 -8.99 5.79 -0.24
C ASN A 49 -7.55 5.32 -0.48
N ARG A 50 -6.78 5.31 0.59
CA ARG A 50 -5.42 4.78 0.59
C ARG A 50 -5.19 4.11 1.92
N GLN A 51 -4.90 2.82 1.86
CA GLN A 51 -4.65 2.01 3.04
C GLN A 51 -3.24 1.47 2.96
N ILE A 52 -2.51 1.54 4.07
CA ILE A 52 -1.16 0.99 4.16
C ILE A 52 -1.13 0.15 5.43
N ASN A 53 -0.90 -1.15 5.25
CA ASN A 53 -0.92 -2.13 6.33
C ASN A 53 0.45 -2.79 6.43
N CYS A 54 1.08 -2.66 7.60
CA CYS A 54 2.33 -3.35 7.90
C CYS A 54 2.04 -4.60 8.74
N TYR A 55 2.43 -5.78 8.25
CA TYR A 55 2.30 -7.04 8.99
C TYR A 55 3.56 -7.34 9.82
N CYS A 56 4.15 -6.32 10.42
CA CYS A 56 5.29 -6.47 11.32
C CYS A 56 5.17 -5.48 12.47
N GLU A 57 4.88 -5.98 13.67
CA GLU A 57 4.73 -5.13 14.86
C GLU A 57 5.99 -4.33 15.19
N GLU A 58 7.19 -4.91 14.98
CA GLU A 58 8.45 -4.20 15.21
C GLU A 58 8.61 -3.02 14.26
N CYS A 59 8.35 -3.24 12.95
CA CYS A 59 8.45 -2.17 11.96
C CYS A 59 7.33 -1.14 12.15
N ASP A 60 6.10 -1.55 12.48
CA ASP A 60 4.94 -0.66 12.65
C ASP A 60 5.10 0.32 13.82
N LYS A 61 5.72 -0.13 14.91
CA LYS A 61 6.04 0.71 16.07
C LYS A 61 7.20 1.67 15.78
N LYS A 62 8.17 1.26 14.95
CA LYS A 62 9.40 2.04 14.67
C LYS A 62 9.28 2.97 13.47
N TYR A 63 8.46 2.62 12.48
CA TYR A 63 8.39 3.31 11.20
C TYR A 63 6.96 3.79 10.90
N THR A 64 6.87 4.93 10.23
CA THR A 64 5.68 5.41 9.53
C THR A 64 5.81 5.05 8.07
N PHE A 65 4.83 4.31 7.54
CA PHE A 65 4.77 3.96 6.13
C PHE A 65 3.96 5.01 5.35
N LYS A 66 4.57 5.52 4.28
CA LYS A 66 4.03 6.48 3.34
C LYS A 66 3.94 5.85 1.95
N ARG A 67 3.31 6.60 1.04
CA ARG A 67 3.10 6.22 -0.36
C ARG A 67 4.37 5.69 -1.05
N ASN A 68 4.20 4.78 -2.00
CA ASN A 68 5.29 4.22 -2.80
C ASN A 68 6.35 3.46 -1.96
N GLY A 69 5.91 2.82 -0.87
CA GLY A 69 6.81 2.03 -0.02
C GLY A 69 7.87 2.90 0.67
N ILE A 70 7.53 4.12 1.07
CA ILE A 70 8.44 4.98 1.83
C ILE A 70 8.25 4.68 3.31
N ALA A 71 9.29 4.18 3.98
CA ALA A 71 9.30 4.03 5.43
C ALA A 71 10.17 5.12 6.07
N GLU A 72 9.61 5.89 6.98
CA GLU A 72 10.33 6.89 7.77
C GLU A 72 10.32 6.47 9.24
N LEU A 73 11.41 6.71 9.96
CA LEU A 73 11.43 6.47 11.40
C LEU A 73 10.41 7.40 12.06
N LYS A 74 9.61 6.85 12.98
CA LYS A 74 8.71 7.64 13.83
C LYS A 74 9.49 8.51 14.80
#